data_AF-A0AAQ0HFE9-F1
#
_entry.id   AF-A0AAQ0HFE9-F1
#
_cell.length_a   1.000
_cell.length_b   1.000
_cell.length_c   1.000
_cell.angle_alpha   90.00
_cell.angle_beta   90.00
_cell.angle_gamma   90.00
#
_symmetry.space_group_name_H-M   'P 1'
#
loop_
_entity.id
_entity.type
_entity.pdbx_description
1 polymer ?
#
loop_
_entity_poly.entity_id
_entity_poly.type
_entity_poly.pdbx_seq_one_letter_code
_entity_poly.pdbx_strand_id
1 'polypeptide(L)'
;MGNGSNGHGRAYASRGSLQAGAAGSFATLGAHAVDAGASLDLDGFDQTIGSLSGAGDVTLGQGTLTTGGDGSDTGFGGTISGTGGLVKEGGGTLILSGTNTHSGDILVAGGVLQLGSGSIGTLMIADDLELGTGSVLGFDLGASGPASGGGTSDHVTVGGQLTLDGVLRLSNAGGAGLGYYRLLSYGGLTDHGLGIATTPAMGTSTYEIVTGGGHVDLVVGTAAMRR
;
A
#
# COMPACT_ATOMS: atom_id res chain seq x y z
N MET A 1 -15.04 -33.23 -0.83
CA MET A 1 -15.39 -32.51 -2.06
C MET A 1 -16.73 -31.82 -1.84
N GLY A 2 -16.73 -30.50 -1.78
CA GLY A 2 -17.92 -29.69 -1.61
C GLY A 2 -17.56 -28.27 -2.02
N ASN A 3 -17.45 -28.07 -3.33
CA ASN A 3 -17.21 -26.78 -3.96
C ASN A 3 -18.51 -25.98 -3.93
N GLY A 4 -18.54 -24.85 -3.23
CA GLY A 4 -19.70 -23.97 -3.11
C GLY A 4 -19.46 -22.68 -3.89
N SER A 5 -19.91 -22.65 -5.15
CA SER A 5 -19.86 -21.45 -5.99
C SER A 5 -21.16 -20.65 -5.94
N ASN A 6 -21.01 -19.34 -5.71
CA ASN A 6 -21.80 -18.17 -6.11
C ASN A 6 -23.21 -17.90 -5.55
N GLY A 7 -23.37 -16.71 -4.95
CA GLY A 7 -24.66 -16.06 -4.70
C GLY A 7 -24.59 -14.73 -3.92
N HIS A 8 -24.32 -13.64 -4.63
CA HIS A 8 -24.69 -12.23 -4.34
C HIS A 8 -24.52 -11.65 -2.92
N GLY A 9 -23.51 -10.78 -2.77
CA GLY A 9 -23.59 -9.58 -1.95
C GLY A 9 -23.49 -9.78 -0.44
N ARG A 10 -22.29 -9.50 0.10
CA ARG A 10 -21.86 -9.44 1.51
C ARG A 10 -21.16 -10.72 2.01
N ALA A 11 -19.85 -10.55 2.20
CA ALA A 11 -18.99 -11.16 3.22
C ALA A 11 -18.86 -12.69 3.25
N TYR A 12 -17.72 -13.18 2.77
CA TYR A 12 -17.08 -14.42 3.25
C TYR A 12 -15.75 -14.00 3.91
N ALA A 13 -15.41 -14.39 5.15
CA ALA A 13 -16.01 -15.40 6.01
C ALA A 13 -15.76 -15.15 7.51
N SER A 14 -16.78 -15.33 8.35
CA SER A 14 -16.62 -15.50 9.78
C SER A 14 -16.03 -16.89 10.08
N ARG A 15 -14.72 -16.97 10.39
CA ARG A 15 -13.95 -18.17 10.84
C ARG A 15 -13.73 -19.31 9.82
N GLY A 16 -13.83 -19.06 8.52
CA GLY A 16 -13.63 -20.09 7.46
C GLY A 16 -12.53 -19.75 6.46
N SER A 17 -12.16 -20.71 5.60
CA SER A 17 -11.29 -20.46 4.44
C SER A 17 -12.12 -20.45 3.15
N LEU A 18 -11.89 -19.45 2.30
CA LEU A 18 -12.36 -19.39 0.92
C LEU A 18 -11.13 -19.58 0.01
N GLN A 19 -11.14 -20.65 -0.79
CA GLN A 19 -10.06 -20.96 -1.73
C GLN A 19 -10.52 -20.82 -3.18
N ALA A 20 -9.69 -20.21 -4.04
CA ALA A 20 -9.92 -20.18 -5.47
C ALA A 20 -9.76 -21.57 -6.10
N GLY A 21 -10.58 -21.89 -7.09
CA GLY A 21 -10.46 -23.14 -7.86
C GLY A 21 -9.92 -22.98 -9.28
N ALA A 22 -9.81 -21.72 -9.74
CA ALA A 22 -9.31 -21.31 -11.05
C ALA A 22 -9.12 -19.78 -11.05
N ALA A 23 -8.43 -19.25 -12.07
CA ALA A 23 -8.30 -17.80 -12.28
C ALA A 23 -9.69 -17.13 -12.44
N GLY A 24 -9.86 -15.96 -11.83
CA GLY A 24 -11.11 -15.16 -11.92
C GLY A 24 -12.34 -15.84 -11.33
N SER A 25 -12.16 -16.80 -10.41
CA SER A 25 -13.25 -17.53 -9.76
C SER A 25 -13.95 -16.71 -8.67
N PHE A 26 -13.27 -15.70 -8.11
CA PHE A 26 -13.87 -14.75 -7.18
C PHE A 26 -14.71 -13.71 -7.92
N ALA A 27 -15.72 -13.17 -7.24
CA ALA A 27 -16.60 -12.17 -7.84
C ALA A 27 -15.82 -10.86 -8.06
N THR A 28 -15.60 -10.50 -9.33
CA THR A 28 -14.77 -9.37 -9.78
C THR A 28 -15.10 -8.02 -9.13
N LEU A 29 -16.34 -7.81 -8.70
CA LEU A 29 -16.80 -6.60 -7.99
C LEU A 29 -17.38 -6.90 -6.60
N GLY A 30 -17.15 -8.10 -6.07
CA GLY A 30 -17.57 -8.46 -4.73
C GLY A 30 -16.66 -7.82 -3.68
N ALA A 31 -17.23 -7.30 -2.60
CA ALA A 31 -16.45 -6.94 -1.41
C ALA A 31 -16.09 -8.22 -0.63
N HIS A 32 -14.81 -8.38 -0.31
CA HIS A 32 -14.27 -9.49 0.49
C HIS A 32 -13.82 -8.97 1.86
N ALA A 33 -14.58 -9.34 2.90
CA ALA A 33 -14.27 -9.06 4.29
C ALA A 33 -13.68 -10.33 4.93
N VAL A 34 -12.36 -10.35 5.09
CA VAL A 34 -11.62 -11.48 5.65
C VAL A 34 -11.42 -11.21 7.14
N ASP A 35 -12.38 -11.65 7.96
CA ASP A 35 -12.35 -11.44 9.40
C ASP A 35 -11.17 -12.16 10.07
N ALA A 36 -10.79 -11.71 11.27
CA ALA A 36 -9.75 -12.37 12.05
C ALA A 36 -10.03 -13.87 12.25
N GLY A 37 -9.05 -14.71 11.90
CA GLY A 37 -9.15 -16.17 11.93
C GLY A 37 -9.85 -16.79 10.71
N ALA A 38 -10.15 -16.00 9.68
CA ALA A 38 -10.56 -16.48 8.36
C ALA A 38 -9.40 -16.36 7.36
N SER A 39 -9.51 -17.08 6.24
CA SER A 39 -8.51 -17.04 5.17
C SER A 39 -9.14 -16.89 3.79
N LEU A 40 -8.51 -16.07 2.95
CA LEU A 40 -8.72 -15.98 1.51
C LEU A 40 -7.49 -16.55 0.82
N ASP A 41 -7.63 -17.72 0.20
CA ASP A 41 -6.55 -18.44 -0.48
C ASP A 41 -6.75 -18.40 -1.99
N LEU A 42 -5.77 -17.86 -2.71
CA LEU A 42 -5.80 -17.77 -4.18
C LEU A 42 -5.36 -19.08 -4.84
N ASP A 43 -4.78 -20.03 -4.10
CA ASP A 43 -4.23 -21.29 -4.64
C ASP A 43 -3.28 -21.08 -5.84
N GLY A 44 -2.63 -19.91 -5.89
CA GLY A 44 -1.75 -19.52 -6.99
C GLY A 44 -2.45 -19.03 -8.26
N PHE A 45 -3.76 -18.81 -8.25
CA PHE A 45 -4.50 -18.26 -9.38
C PHE A 45 -4.73 -16.76 -9.25
N ASP A 46 -4.61 -16.03 -10.36
CA ASP A 46 -4.96 -14.61 -10.40
C ASP A 46 -6.44 -14.39 -10.10
N GLN A 47 -6.74 -13.47 -9.20
CA GLN A 47 -8.10 -13.09 -8.83
C GLN A 47 -8.28 -11.59 -8.89
N THR A 48 -9.47 -11.17 -9.28
CA THR A 48 -9.93 -9.79 -9.17
C THR A 48 -11.13 -9.76 -8.25
N ILE A 49 -11.14 -8.80 -7.32
CA ILE A 49 -12.23 -8.58 -6.36
C ILE A 49 -12.59 -7.09 -6.30
N GLY A 50 -13.80 -6.78 -5.84
CA GLY A 50 -14.25 -5.40 -5.69
C GLY A 50 -13.45 -4.64 -4.64
N SER A 51 -13.33 -5.19 -3.43
CA SER A 51 -12.57 -4.60 -2.33
C SER A 51 -12.12 -5.63 -1.31
N LEU A 52 -11.06 -5.34 -0.57
CA LEU A 52 -10.48 -6.18 0.48
C LEU A 52 -10.54 -5.47 1.83
N SER A 53 -11.10 -6.12 2.85
CA SER A 53 -11.15 -5.58 4.20
C SER A 53 -11.00 -6.68 5.26
N GLY A 54 -10.74 -6.28 6.50
CA GLY A 54 -10.70 -7.21 7.64
C GLY A 54 -9.30 -7.39 8.24
N ALA A 55 -9.10 -8.49 8.95
CA ALA A 55 -7.90 -8.76 9.75
C ALA A 55 -7.48 -10.24 9.78
N GLY A 56 -7.98 -11.06 8.85
CA GLY A 56 -7.57 -12.47 8.68
C GLY A 56 -6.39 -12.62 7.73
N ASP A 57 -6.27 -13.77 7.08
CA ASP A 57 -5.11 -14.10 6.26
C ASP A 57 -5.45 -14.15 4.76
N VAL A 58 -4.62 -13.55 3.93
CA VAL A 58 -4.65 -13.68 2.47
C VAL A 58 -3.41 -14.47 2.04
N THR A 59 -3.62 -15.61 1.37
CA THR A 59 -2.57 -16.46 0.82
C THR A 59 -2.61 -16.34 -0.70
N LEU A 60 -1.58 -15.74 -1.30
CA LEU A 60 -1.53 -15.50 -2.74
C LEU A 60 -1.11 -16.75 -3.53
N GLY A 61 -0.33 -17.64 -2.93
CA GLY A 61 0.45 -18.61 -3.69
C GLY A 61 1.35 -17.86 -4.68
N GLN A 62 1.32 -18.25 -5.96
CA GLN A 62 1.96 -17.52 -7.07
C GLN A 62 1.03 -16.50 -7.77
N GLY A 63 -0.24 -16.41 -7.36
CA GLY A 63 -1.27 -15.65 -8.08
C GLY A 63 -1.33 -14.19 -7.64
N THR A 64 -1.77 -13.32 -8.54
CA THR A 64 -1.95 -11.90 -8.27
C THR A 64 -3.36 -11.61 -7.76
N LEU A 65 -3.46 -10.89 -6.64
CA LEU A 65 -4.74 -10.33 -6.17
C LEU A 65 -4.91 -8.90 -6.70
N THR A 66 -5.91 -8.67 -7.54
CA THR A 66 -6.37 -7.33 -7.94
C THR A 66 -7.57 -6.92 -7.09
N THR A 67 -7.51 -5.75 -6.45
CA THR A 67 -8.57 -5.26 -5.56
C THR A 67 -8.79 -3.76 -5.69
N GLY A 68 -10.00 -3.29 -5.32
CA GLY A 68 -10.38 -1.89 -5.34
C GLY A 68 -11.26 -1.49 -6.52
N GLY A 69 -11.60 -2.43 -7.41
CA GLY A 69 -12.44 -2.19 -8.59
C GLY A 69 -13.85 -1.67 -8.26
N ASP A 70 -14.34 -1.84 -7.02
CA ASP A 70 -15.61 -1.26 -6.58
C ASP A 70 -15.51 0.21 -6.11
N GLY A 71 -14.29 0.75 -6.00
CA GLY A 71 -14.00 2.13 -5.63
C GLY A 71 -14.20 2.46 -4.14
N SER A 72 -14.39 1.47 -3.28
CA SER A 72 -14.62 1.68 -1.85
C SER A 72 -13.32 1.99 -1.09
N ASP A 73 -13.44 2.81 -0.04
CA ASP A 73 -12.39 2.93 0.97
C ASP A 73 -12.44 1.73 1.92
N THR A 74 -11.33 1.01 2.06
CA THR A 74 -11.22 -0.20 2.86
C THR A 74 -9.91 -0.25 3.64
N GLY A 75 -9.92 -0.99 4.76
CA GLY A 75 -8.74 -1.27 5.55
C GLY A 75 -8.55 -2.77 5.74
N PHE A 76 -7.32 -3.22 5.52
CA PHE A 76 -6.88 -4.58 5.75
C PHE A 76 -5.73 -4.59 6.77
N GLY A 77 -6.04 -5.04 7.97
CA GLY A 77 -5.11 -5.21 9.09
C GLY A 77 -4.58 -6.64 9.24
N GLY A 78 -4.87 -7.50 8.27
CA GLY A 78 -4.53 -8.92 8.28
C GLY A 78 -3.14 -9.23 7.71
N THR A 79 -2.86 -10.51 7.52
CA THR A 79 -1.61 -10.95 6.88
C THR A 79 -1.81 -11.14 5.38
N ILE A 80 -0.90 -10.61 4.54
CA ILE A 80 -0.81 -11.01 3.11
C ILE A 80 0.50 -11.76 2.92
N SER A 81 0.43 -12.97 2.38
CA SER A 81 1.59 -13.88 2.23
C SER A 81 1.60 -14.61 0.90
N GLY A 82 2.74 -15.19 0.54
CA GLY A 82 2.96 -15.89 -0.73
C GLY A 82 4.00 -15.17 -1.60
N THR A 83 4.10 -15.59 -2.85
CA THR A 83 5.06 -15.05 -3.84
C THR A 83 4.37 -14.31 -4.98
N GLY A 84 3.03 -14.38 -5.04
CA GLY A 84 2.21 -13.62 -5.97
C GLY A 84 2.16 -12.12 -5.64
N GLY A 85 1.60 -11.35 -6.57
CA GLY A 85 1.54 -9.90 -6.50
C GLY A 85 0.23 -9.34 -5.94
N LEU A 86 0.23 -8.02 -5.70
CA LEU A 86 -0.94 -7.25 -5.32
C LEU A 86 -1.13 -6.08 -6.29
N VAL A 87 -2.31 -5.96 -6.87
CA VAL A 87 -2.71 -4.81 -7.70
C VAL A 87 -3.80 -4.04 -6.96
N LYS A 88 -3.54 -2.77 -6.66
CA LYS A 88 -4.54 -1.82 -6.19
C LYS A 88 -5.06 -0.98 -7.35
N GLU A 89 -6.35 -1.11 -7.64
CA GLU A 89 -7.05 -0.36 -8.69
C GLU A 89 -8.25 0.41 -8.15
N GLY A 90 -8.95 1.13 -9.04
CA GLY A 90 -10.12 1.93 -8.68
C GLY A 90 -9.80 3.17 -7.84
N GLY A 91 -10.78 4.06 -7.70
CA GLY A 91 -10.58 5.39 -7.09
C GLY A 91 -10.49 5.42 -5.56
N GLY A 92 -10.86 4.33 -4.88
CA GLY A 92 -10.90 4.25 -3.42
C GLY A 92 -9.53 4.09 -2.77
N THR A 93 -9.53 4.11 -1.44
CA THR A 93 -8.37 3.91 -0.56
C THR A 93 -8.29 2.46 -0.09
N LEU A 94 -7.13 1.84 -0.23
CA LEU A 94 -6.77 0.62 0.49
C LEU A 94 -5.76 0.97 1.57
N ILE A 95 -6.15 0.78 2.83
CA ILE A 95 -5.27 0.95 3.99
C ILE A 95 -4.66 -0.42 4.33
N LEU A 96 -3.34 -0.55 4.21
CA LEU A 96 -2.60 -1.73 4.67
C LEU A 96 -1.95 -1.44 6.02
N SER A 97 -2.56 -1.94 7.09
CA SER A 97 -2.07 -1.76 8.47
C SER A 97 -1.59 -3.05 9.12
N GLY A 98 -1.73 -4.18 8.42
CA GLY A 98 -1.31 -5.50 8.88
C GLY A 98 0.10 -5.89 8.43
N THR A 99 0.46 -7.15 8.65
CA THR A 99 1.76 -7.68 8.21
C THR A 99 1.68 -8.12 6.75
N ASN A 100 2.46 -7.49 5.88
CA ASN A 100 2.60 -7.92 4.48
C ASN A 100 3.95 -8.64 4.36
N THR A 101 3.92 -9.95 4.17
CA THR A 101 5.11 -10.81 4.02
C THR A 101 5.21 -11.42 2.63
N HIS A 102 4.30 -11.07 1.71
CA HIS A 102 4.38 -11.56 0.34
C HIS A 102 5.60 -10.98 -0.36
N SER A 103 6.23 -11.79 -1.22
CA SER A 103 7.46 -11.38 -1.91
C SER A 103 7.20 -10.69 -3.23
N GLY A 104 6.09 -11.02 -3.91
CA GLY A 104 5.81 -10.52 -5.26
C GLY A 104 5.46 -9.04 -5.34
N ASP A 105 5.39 -8.56 -6.58
CA ASP A 105 5.25 -7.14 -6.90
C ASP A 105 3.99 -6.50 -6.34
N ILE A 106 4.08 -5.20 -6.03
CA ILE A 106 2.92 -4.35 -5.79
C ILE A 106 2.80 -3.34 -6.93
N LEU A 107 1.63 -3.32 -7.58
CA LEU A 107 1.25 -2.29 -8.53
C LEU A 107 0.12 -1.45 -7.94
N VAL A 108 0.35 -0.15 -7.80
CA VAL A 108 -0.71 0.82 -7.52
C VAL A 108 -1.16 1.41 -8.86
N ALA A 109 -2.13 0.75 -9.49
CA ALA A 109 -2.70 1.16 -10.77
C ALA A 109 -3.64 2.37 -10.63
N GLY A 110 -4.22 2.59 -9.45
CA GLY A 110 -5.09 3.74 -9.20
C GLY A 110 -5.57 3.88 -7.76
N GLY A 111 -6.11 5.07 -7.46
CA GLY A 111 -6.60 5.42 -6.13
C GLY A 111 -5.47 5.58 -5.12
N VAL A 112 -5.77 5.29 -3.85
CA VAL A 112 -4.83 5.49 -2.74
C VAL A 112 -4.43 4.13 -2.15
N LEU A 113 -3.13 3.89 -2.05
CA LEU A 113 -2.56 2.91 -1.14
C LEU A 113 -2.02 3.66 0.09
N GLN A 114 -2.68 3.50 1.23
CA GLN A 114 -2.29 4.10 2.50
C GLN A 114 -1.58 3.05 3.36
N LEU A 115 -0.48 3.46 3.97
CA LEU A 115 0.27 2.64 4.92
C LEU A 115 -0.17 2.99 6.34
N GLY A 116 -0.28 1.98 7.20
CA GLY A 116 -0.69 2.19 8.59
C GLY A 116 -2.10 2.79 8.71
N SER A 117 -2.55 3.08 9.93
CA SER A 117 -3.89 3.62 10.20
C SER A 117 -3.84 4.86 11.10
N GLY A 118 -3.05 5.87 10.71
CA GLY A 118 -2.83 7.07 11.52
C GLY A 118 -1.72 6.92 12.55
N SER A 119 -0.94 5.85 12.46
CA SER A 119 0.26 5.57 13.25
C SER A 119 1.38 5.16 12.30
N ILE A 120 2.62 5.49 12.66
CA ILE A 120 3.80 5.14 11.86
C ILE A 120 3.86 3.64 11.59
N GLY A 121 3.69 3.27 10.32
CA GLY A 121 3.69 1.92 9.81
C GLY A 121 4.92 1.61 8.97
N THR A 122 5.18 0.32 8.76
CA THR A 122 6.18 -0.15 7.81
C THR A 122 5.57 -1.12 6.82
N LEU A 123 6.02 -1.06 5.58
CA LEU A 123 5.69 -2.04 4.53
C LEU A 123 7.00 -2.55 3.94
N MET A 124 7.13 -3.86 3.83
CA MET A 124 8.24 -4.49 3.12
C MET A 124 7.69 -5.18 1.88
N ILE A 125 8.29 -4.89 0.74
CA ILE A 125 8.02 -5.48 -0.58
C ILE A 125 9.34 -6.12 -0.98
N ALA A 126 9.37 -7.44 -1.21
CA ALA A 126 10.62 -8.11 -1.52
C ALA A 126 11.08 -7.85 -2.96
N ASP A 127 10.13 -7.78 -3.89
CA ASP A 127 10.37 -7.50 -5.31
C ASP A 127 10.04 -6.03 -5.64
N ASP A 128 9.25 -5.77 -6.69
CA ASP A 128 9.09 -4.43 -7.26
C ASP A 128 7.87 -3.68 -6.71
N LEU A 129 7.98 -2.34 -6.67
CA LEU A 129 6.84 -1.44 -6.43
C LEU A 129 6.67 -0.53 -7.64
N GLU A 130 5.54 -0.63 -8.32
CA GLU A 130 5.17 0.23 -9.44
C GLU A 130 4.01 1.16 -9.05
N LEU A 131 4.23 2.46 -9.24
CA LEU A 131 3.20 3.48 -9.16
C LEU A 131 2.76 3.83 -10.57
N GLY A 132 1.49 3.61 -10.90
CA GLY A 132 0.91 4.06 -12.17
C GLY A 132 0.58 5.55 -12.16
N THR A 133 0.39 6.14 -13.34
CA THR A 133 -0.03 7.54 -13.46
C THR A 133 -1.31 7.83 -12.66
N GLY A 134 -1.26 8.83 -11.78
CA GLY A 134 -2.41 9.24 -10.96
C GLY A 134 -2.70 8.33 -9.76
N SER A 135 -1.84 7.33 -9.50
CA SER A 135 -1.82 6.60 -8.24
C SER A 135 -1.34 7.48 -7.09
N VAL A 136 -1.77 7.13 -5.88
CA VAL A 136 -1.44 7.88 -4.66
C VAL A 136 -0.85 6.94 -3.61
N LEU A 137 0.29 7.30 -3.06
CA LEU A 137 0.79 6.71 -1.80
C LEU A 137 0.48 7.65 -0.64
N GLY A 138 -0.18 7.12 0.38
CA GLY A 138 -0.44 7.79 1.64
C GLY A 138 0.66 7.53 2.65
N PHE A 139 1.25 8.59 3.21
CA PHE A 139 2.28 8.53 4.24
C PHE A 139 1.93 9.43 5.41
N ASP A 140 1.95 8.85 6.61
CA ASP A 140 1.92 9.56 7.88
C ASP A 140 3.33 10.00 8.31
N LEU A 141 3.47 11.30 8.63
CA LEU A 141 4.70 11.88 9.16
C LEU A 141 4.65 11.95 10.69
N GLY A 142 5.74 11.56 11.34
CA GLY A 142 5.98 11.68 12.77
C GLY A 142 7.05 12.74 13.07
N ALA A 143 7.85 12.56 14.12
CA ALA A 143 8.90 13.49 14.51
C ALA A 143 9.96 13.65 13.42
N SER A 144 10.37 14.88 13.10
CA SER A 144 11.40 15.11 12.09
C SER A 144 12.81 14.68 12.56
N GLY A 145 13.71 14.44 11.62
CA GLY A 145 15.07 14.00 11.92
C GLY A 145 16.14 14.64 11.01
N PRO A 146 17.41 14.26 11.22
CA PRO A 146 18.54 14.78 10.45
C PRO A 146 18.61 14.16 9.05
N ALA A 147 19.35 14.81 8.15
CA ALA A 147 19.55 14.34 6.77
C ALA A 147 20.14 12.93 6.67
N SER A 148 20.93 12.49 7.65
CA SER A 148 21.62 11.19 7.62
C SER A 148 20.70 9.98 7.87
N GLY A 149 19.45 10.18 8.30
CA GLY A 149 18.55 9.07 8.63
C GLY A 149 17.06 9.38 8.58
N GLY A 150 16.70 10.65 8.38
CA GLY A 150 15.31 11.08 8.48
C GLY A 150 14.77 11.02 9.90
N GLY A 151 13.56 11.56 10.05
CA GLY A 151 12.71 11.41 11.22
C GLY A 151 11.88 10.14 11.16
N THR A 152 10.84 10.07 11.98
CA THR A 152 9.84 9.02 11.88
C THR A 152 8.78 9.38 10.85
N SER A 153 8.46 8.43 9.99
CA SER A 153 7.35 8.46 9.04
C SER A 153 6.96 7.03 8.73
N ASP A 154 5.81 6.83 8.10
CA ASP A 154 5.58 5.58 7.39
C ASP A 154 6.80 5.29 6.50
N HIS A 155 7.17 4.02 6.42
CA HIS A 155 8.34 3.60 5.64
C HIS A 155 8.03 2.40 4.76
N VAL A 156 8.36 2.49 3.47
CA VAL A 156 8.32 1.36 2.53
C VAL A 156 9.74 0.93 2.19
N THR A 157 10.03 -0.35 2.39
CA THR A 157 11.23 -0.99 1.85
C THR A 157 10.85 -1.78 0.61
N VAL A 158 11.43 -1.45 -0.53
CA VAL A 158 11.32 -2.17 -1.80
C VAL A 158 12.64 -2.91 -2.03
N GLY A 159 12.63 -4.24 -2.07
CA GLY A 159 13.85 -5.01 -2.29
C GLY A 159 14.34 -4.91 -3.74
N GLY A 160 13.42 -4.77 -4.69
CA GLY A 160 13.69 -4.63 -6.11
C GLY A 160 13.62 -3.19 -6.63
N GLN A 161 13.02 -3.06 -7.80
CA GLN A 161 12.86 -1.85 -8.59
C GLN A 161 11.67 -1.03 -8.08
N LEU A 162 11.92 0.23 -7.71
CA LEU A 162 10.87 1.23 -7.49
C LEU A 162 10.62 1.98 -8.80
N THR A 163 9.38 2.01 -9.27
CA THR A 163 8.96 2.82 -10.42
C THR A 163 8.00 3.92 -9.96
N LEU A 164 8.40 5.17 -10.16
CA LEU A 164 7.63 6.36 -9.75
C LEU A 164 6.88 6.97 -10.95
N ASP A 165 5.57 7.14 -10.84
CA ASP A 165 4.73 7.93 -11.76
C ASP A 165 3.48 8.51 -11.04
N GLY A 166 3.50 8.51 -9.71
CA GLY A 166 2.35 8.82 -8.85
C GLY A 166 2.46 10.15 -8.10
N VAL A 167 1.65 10.30 -7.06
CA VAL A 167 1.71 11.42 -6.12
C VAL A 167 1.68 10.96 -4.66
N LEU A 168 2.26 11.75 -3.77
CA LEU A 168 2.21 11.53 -2.33
C LEU A 168 1.05 12.28 -1.69
N ARG A 169 0.39 11.64 -0.74
CA ARG A 169 -0.59 12.26 0.16
C ARG A 169 -0.02 12.18 1.57
N LEU A 170 0.36 13.33 2.11
CA LEU A 170 1.07 13.40 3.38
C LEU A 170 0.11 13.83 4.50
N SER A 171 0.18 13.15 5.64
CA SER A 171 -0.55 13.46 6.87
C SER A 171 0.39 13.57 8.06
N ASN A 172 -0.12 14.08 9.19
CA ASN A 172 0.63 14.23 10.44
C ASN A 172 0.09 13.22 11.46
N ALA A 173 0.86 12.19 11.78
CA ALA A 173 0.54 11.22 12.85
C ALA A 173 0.91 11.74 14.25
N GLY A 174 1.43 12.96 14.35
CA GLY A 174 1.82 13.62 15.59
C GLY A 174 3.32 13.89 15.64
N GLY A 175 3.68 15.14 15.94
CA GLY A 175 5.08 15.55 16.08
C GLY A 175 5.76 15.95 14.78
N ALA A 176 5.06 15.92 13.64
CA ALA A 176 5.65 16.33 12.38
C ALA A 176 6.00 17.82 12.32
N GLY A 177 7.14 18.12 11.72
CA GLY A 177 7.76 19.43 11.72
C GLY A 177 8.84 19.55 10.65
N LEU A 178 9.65 20.60 10.74
CA LEU A 178 10.72 20.85 9.79
C LEU A 178 11.86 19.83 9.97
N GLY A 179 12.38 19.29 8.87
CA GLY A 179 13.47 18.34 8.84
C GLY A 179 13.31 17.32 7.72
N TYR A 180 13.99 16.18 7.86
CA TYR A 180 14.04 15.12 6.87
C TYR A 180 13.15 13.95 7.30
N TYR A 181 12.60 13.24 6.32
CA TYR A 181 11.79 12.05 6.50
C TYR A 181 12.15 11.03 5.43
N ARG A 182 12.42 9.79 5.81
CA ARG A 182 12.72 8.73 4.85
C ARG A 182 11.46 7.94 4.55
N LEU A 183 10.87 8.16 3.37
CA LEU A 183 9.61 7.57 2.99
C LEU A 183 9.80 6.19 2.36
N LEU A 184 10.73 6.06 1.41
CA LEU A 184 11.02 4.79 0.75
C LEU A 184 12.50 4.46 0.76
N SER A 185 12.83 3.17 0.82
CA SER A 185 14.12 2.59 0.48
C SER A 185 13.94 1.61 -0.68
N TYR A 186 14.87 1.52 -1.62
CA TYR A 186 14.75 0.67 -2.81
C TYR A 186 16.08 0.05 -3.27
N GLY A 187 16.00 -1.05 -4.03
CA GLY A 187 17.14 -1.70 -4.70
C GLY A 187 17.52 -1.05 -6.03
N GLY A 188 16.53 -0.55 -6.79
CA GLY A 188 16.71 0.23 -8.02
C GLY A 188 15.65 1.33 -8.17
N LEU A 189 15.88 2.33 -9.04
CA LEU A 189 14.91 3.41 -9.30
C LEU A 189 14.68 3.66 -10.81
N THR A 190 13.41 3.68 -11.21
CA THR A 190 12.89 4.21 -12.48
C THR A 190 12.03 5.41 -12.12
N ASP A 191 12.53 6.61 -12.39
CA ASP A 191 11.88 7.85 -11.98
C ASP A 191 11.18 8.52 -13.18
N HIS A 192 9.85 8.37 -13.27
CA HIS A 192 9.02 9.17 -14.18
C HIS A 192 8.45 10.42 -13.50
N GLY A 193 8.81 10.67 -12.24
CA GLY A 193 8.34 11.77 -11.41
C GLY A 193 7.45 11.31 -10.26
N LEU A 194 7.51 12.05 -9.16
CA LEU A 194 6.65 11.88 -8.00
C LEU A 194 6.17 13.24 -7.53
N GLY A 195 4.85 13.46 -7.54
CA GLY A 195 4.24 14.70 -7.07
C GLY A 195 3.88 14.67 -5.58
N ILE A 196 3.42 15.81 -5.05
CA ILE A 196 2.77 15.89 -3.74
C ILE A 196 1.36 16.46 -3.95
N ALA A 197 0.34 15.68 -3.61
CA ALA A 197 -1.07 16.07 -3.72
C ALA A 197 -1.54 16.86 -2.50
N THR A 198 -1.21 16.40 -1.30
CA THR A 198 -1.57 17.09 -0.05
C THR A 198 -0.44 17.05 0.96
N THR A 199 -0.41 18.06 1.82
CA THR A 199 0.57 18.20 2.90
C THR A 199 -0.13 18.50 4.22
N PRO A 200 0.40 18.01 5.36
CA PRO A 200 -0.06 18.49 6.66
C PRO A 200 0.25 19.99 6.82
N ALA A 201 -0.64 20.76 7.45
CA ALA A 201 -0.40 22.18 7.68
C ALA A 201 0.71 22.39 8.73
N MET A 202 1.82 23.00 8.32
CA MET A 202 2.98 23.29 9.20
C MET A 202 3.47 24.74 9.05
N GLY A 203 2.54 25.70 8.97
CA GLY A 203 2.87 27.11 8.72
C GLY A 203 3.38 27.34 7.29
N THR A 204 4.42 28.16 7.13
CA THR A 204 5.03 28.48 5.82
C THR A 204 6.10 27.47 5.41
N SER A 205 5.75 26.18 5.46
CA SER A 205 6.65 25.08 5.10
C SER A 205 6.74 24.90 3.58
N THR A 206 7.88 24.39 3.13
CA THR A 206 8.09 23.89 1.77
C THR A 206 8.36 22.39 1.83
N TYR A 207 7.86 21.65 0.84
CA TYR A 207 8.01 20.20 0.75
C TYR A 207 8.76 19.85 -0.53
N GLU A 208 9.84 19.10 -0.39
CA GLU A 208 10.70 18.70 -1.49
C GLU A 208 10.93 17.19 -1.43
N ILE A 209 10.72 16.51 -2.56
CA ILE A 209 11.04 15.10 -2.72
C ILE A 209 12.47 15.02 -3.24
N VAL A 210 13.29 14.21 -2.60
CA VAL A 210 14.68 13.95 -2.98
C VAL A 210 14.83 12.46 -3.23
N THR A 211 15.17 12.10 -4.47
CA THR A 211 15.47 10.72 -4.87
C THR A 211 16.98 10.54 -5.05
N GLY A 212 17.51 9.41 -4.58
CA GLY A 212 18.91 9.05 -4.79
C GLY A 212 19.44 8.14 -3.69
N GLY A 213 20.62 7.56 -3.88
CA GLY A 213 21.30 6.78 -2.83
C GLY A 213 20.49 5.61 -2.26
N GLY A 214 19.56 5.04 -3.03
CA GLY A 214 18.69 3.94 -2.58
C GLY A 214 17.47 4.37 -1.76
N HIS A 215 17.12 5.64 -1.75
CA HIS A 215 15.98 6.15 -0.98
C HIS A 215 15.20 7.27 -1.68
N VAL A 216 13.97 7.45 -1.22
CA VAL A 216 13.11 8.62 -1.46
C VAL A 216 12.90 9.31 -0.12
N ASP A 217 13.46 10.49 0.02
CA ASP A 217 13.34 11.32 1.22
C ASP A 217 12.42 12.51 0.95
N LEU A 218 11.68 12.93 1.97
CA LEU A 218 10.93 14.17 2.01
C LEU A 218 11.66 15.17 2.91
N VAL A 219 11.96 16.34 2.35
CA VAL A 219 12.53 17.47 3.08
C VAL A 219 11.43 18.50 3.34
N VAL A 220 11.14 18.70 4.62
CA VAL A 220 10.20 19.75 5.08
C VAL A 220 11.02 20.92 5.59
N GLY A 221 11.03 22.00 4.83
CA GLY A 221 11.84 23.18 5.09
C GLY A 221 11.01 24.45 5.23
N THR A 222 11.71 25.58 5.21
CA THR A 222 11.12 26.88 4.92
C THR A 222 11.76 27.43 3.66
N ALA A 223 11.18 28.47 3.07
CA ALA A 223 11.77 29.16 1.92
C ALA A 223 13.23 29.63 2.14
N ALA A 224 13.69 29.77 3.39
CA ALA A 224 15.04 30.18 3.75
C ALA A 224 16.09 29.05 3.72
N MET A 225 15.69 27.77 3.64
CA MET A 225 16.63 26.62 3.59
C MET A 225 17.11 26.27 2.18
N ARG A 226 16.69 27.01 1.15
CA ARG A 226 17.24 26.91 -0.21
C ARG A 226 18.57 27.69 -0.28
N ARG A 227 19.68 27.07 0.09
CA ARG A 227 21.03 27.56 -0.24
C ARG A 227 21.92 26.43 -0.69
#